data_AF-A0A965TXR1-F1
#
_entry.id   AF-A0A965TXR1-F1
#
_cell.length_a   1.000
_cell.length_b   1.000
_cell.length_c   1.000
_cell.angle_alpha   90.00
_cell.angle_beta   90.00
_cell.angle_gamma   90.00
#
_symmetry.space_group_name_H-M   'P 1'
#
loop_
_entity.id
_entity.type
_entity.pdbx_description
1 polymer ?
#
loop_
_entity_poly.entity_id
_entity_poly.type
_entity_poly.pdbx_seq_one_letter_code
_entity_poly.pdbx_strand_id
1 'polypeptide(L)'
;GFLVVIITGKTGKYFIGIQKQTAQVNGYVEEYIAGQKVVKVFCHEKVVIDGFNQKNEELRQIATKGSTYAQILMPLLGNLSYLNYAVVAIGGSSLIALGRMGSMAAGIATLVMFLQLARQIGRPVAMISQQFNGVMMALAGAKRVFDMMDEPVETDEGYVTLVNVERDESGEIKELTYEYDLKGTLIHSTEINKGQKTERIERYYTNGVVKSITQFVDESPVKSTRLNDDGTSIVTLFEEERPYADVTYASDGKRVLSIEYRKEQ
;
A
#
# COMPACT_ATOMS: atom_id res chain seq x y z
N GLY A 1 -18.25 -31.57 -26.01
CA GLY A 1 -17.28 -30.47 -26.06
C GLY A 1 -17.92 -29.14 -25.66
N PHE A 2 -18.73 -28.56 -26.55
CA PHE A 2 -19.29 -27.21 -26.39
C PHE A 2 -20.11 -26.98 -25.11
N LEU A 3 -20.92 -27.96 -24.71
CA LEU A 3 -21.77 -27.88 -23.51
C LEU A 3 -20.96 -27.86 -22.21
N VAL A 4 -19.84 -28.58 -22.15
CA VAL A 4 -18.93 -28.60 -21.00
C VAL A 4 -18.24 -27.24 -20.83
N VAL A 5 -17.74 -26.66 -21.93
CA VAL A 5 -17.05 -25.36 -21.92
C VAL A 5 -17.99 -24.23 -21.47
N ILE A 6 -19.24 -24.23 -21.93
CA ILE A 6 -20.26 -23.23 -21.52
C ILE A 6 -20.55 -23.31 -20.02
N ILE A 7 -20.61 -24.51 -19.46
CA ILE A 7 -20.95 -24.67 -18.04
C ILE A 7 -19.74 -24.35 -17.15
N THR A 8 -18.53 -24.78 -17.52
CA THR A 8 -17.30 -24.42 -16.79
C THR A 8 -17.11 -22.90 -16.72
N GLY A 9 -17.40 -22.16 -17.79
CA GLY A 9 -17.32 -20.70 -17.80
C GLY A 9 -18.35 -20.00 -16.89
N LYS A 10 -19.55 -20.58 -16.70
CA LYS A 10 -20.57 -20.03 -15.79
C LYS A 10 -20.23 -20.29 -14.33
N THR A 11 -19.63 -21.43 -14.00
CA THR A 11 -19.25 -21.78 -12.63
C THR A 11 -18.18 -20.84 -12.07
N GLY A 12 -17.20 -20.43 -12.88
CA GLY A 12 -16.14 -19.49 -12.46
C GLY A 12 -16.65 -18.14 -11.94
N LYS A 13 -17.74 -17.62 -12.51
CA LYS A 13 -18.36 -16.36 -12.04
C LYS A 13 -18.94 -16.47 -10.63
N TYR A 14 -19.51 -17.63 -10.27
CA TYR A 14 -20.05 -17.84 -8.93
C TYR A 14 -18.95 -17.95 -7.88
N PHE A 15 -17.82 -18.61 -8.19
CA PHE A 15 -16.69 -18.72 -7.27
C PHE A 15 -16.07 -17.36 -6.95
N ILE A 16 -15.90 -16.49 -7.94
CA ILE A 16 -15.44 -15.11 -7.72
C ILE A 16 -16.43 -14.34 -6.85
N GLY A 17 -17.73 -14.50 -7.10
CA GLY A 17 -18.78 -13.87 -6.29
C GLY A 17 -18.78 -14.33 -4.83
N ILE A 18 -18.64 -15.64 -4.59
CA ILE A 18 -18.53 -16.21 -3.24
C ILE A 18 -17.32 -15.62 -2.52
N GLN A 19 -16.14 -15.65 -3.16
CA GLN A 19 -14.91 -15.13 -2.56
C GLN A 19 -15.00 -13.64 -2.22
N LYS A 20 -15.60 -12.84 -3.10
CA LYS A 20 -15.84 -11.41 -2.86
C LYS A 20 -16.73 -11.19 -1.63
N GLN A 21 -17.84 -11.90 -1.52
CA GLN A 21 -18.74 -11.73 -0.37
C GLN A 21 -18.14 -12.28 0.93
N THR A 22 -17.37 -13.37 0.87
CA THR A 22 -16.62 -13.87 2.04
C THR A 22 -15.61 -12.82 2.53
N ALA A 23 -14.88 -12.17 1.61
CA ALA A 23 -13.96 -11.10 1.99
C ALA A 23 -14.68 -9.89 2.62
N GLN A 24 -15.85 -9.50 2.10
CA GLN A 24 -16.64 -8.41 2.67
C GLN A 24 -17.18 -8.74 4.07
N VAL A 25 -17.70 -9.96 4.28
CA VAL A 25 -18.17 -10.39 5.60
C VAL A 25 -17.02 -10.46 6.59
N ASN A 26 -15.87 -11.03 6.19
CA ASN A 26 -14.71 -11.11 7.06
C ASN A 26 -14.16 -9.73 7.43
N GLY A 27 -13.99 -8.82 6.45
CA GLY A 27 -13.52 -7.46 6.72
C GLY A 27 -14.45 -6.70 7.66
N TYR A 28 -15.78 -6.86 7.48
CA TYR A 28 -16.78 -6.30 8.40
C TYR A 28 -16.59 -6.85 9.82
N VAL A 29 -16.47 -8.18 9.97
CA VAL A 29 -16.25 -8.80 11.29
C VAL A 29 -14.94 -8.29 11.92
N GLU A 30 -13.86 -8.19 11.15
CA GLU A 30 -12.54 -7.79 11.62
C GLU A 30 -12.53 -6.35 12.14
N GLU A 31 -13.17 -5.43 11.41
CA GLU A 31 -13.34 -4.01 11.81
C GLU A 31 -14.08 -3.88 13.14
N TYR A 32 -15.22 -4.56 13.31
CA TYR A 32 -16.03 -4.44 14.52
C TYR A 32 -15.51 -5.26 15.71
N ILE A 33 -14.78 -6.36 15.48
CA ILE A 33 -14.08 -7.08 16.55
C ILE A 33 -12.92 -6.23 17.08
N ALA A 34 -12.13 -5.61 16.20
CA ALA A 34 -11.08 -4.68 16.60
C ALA A 34 -11.66 -3.45 17.31
N GLY A 35 -12.78 -2.93 16.81
CA GLY A 35 -13.53 -1.78 17.34
C GLY A 35 -14.50 -2.09 18.49
N GLN A 36 -14.50 -3.30 19.07
CA GLN A 36 -15.56 -3.76 20.00
C GLN A 36 -15.81 -2.83 21.20
N LYS A 37 -14.76 -2.15 21.69
CA LYS A 37 -14.89 -1.19 22.81
C LYS A 37 -15.71 0.03 22.39
N VAL A 38 -15.47 0.55 21.18
CA VAL A 38 -16.20 1.68 20.62
C VAL A 38 -17.66 1.31 20.41
N VAL A 39 -17.93 0.13 19.84
CA VAL A 39 -19.31 -0.36 19.62
C VAL A 39 -20.09 -0.43 20.93
N LYS A 40 -19.49 -0.97 22.00
CA LYS A 40 -20.13 -1.08 23.32
C LYS A 40 -20.36 0.27 23.99
N VAL A 41 -19.39 1.19 23.90
CA VAL A 41 -19.50 2.54 24.48
C VAL A 41 -20.63 3.33 23.84
N PHE A 42 -20.85 3.15 22.53
CA PHE A 42 -21.94 3.80 21.82
C PHE A 42 -23.24 2.97 21.79
N CYS A 43 -23.30 1.79 22.41
CA CYS A 43 -24.46 0.89 22.41
C CYS A 43 -24.99 0.54 21.00
N HIS A 44 -24.08 0.32 20.04
CA HIS A 44 -24.40 0.05 18.63
C HIS A 44 -24.35 -1.44 18.25
N GLU A 45 -24.34 -2.37 19.21
CA GLU A 45 -24.21 -3.81 18.95
C GLU A 45 -25.29 -4.33 18.00
N LYS A 46 -26.53 -3.87 18.18
CA LYS A 46 -27.66 -4.32 17.37
C LYS A 46 -27.54 -3.88 15.91
N VAL A 47 -27.09 -2.64 15.69
CA VAL A 47 -26.85 -2.09 14.35
C VAL A 47 -25.74 -2.86 13.64
N VAL A 48 -24.67 -3.20 14.36
CA VAL A 48 -23.56 -4.01 13.83
C VAL A 48 -24.02 -5.43 13.49
N ILE A 49 -24.84 -6.05 14.34
CA ILE A 49 -25.41 -7.38 14.07
C ILE A 49 -26.33 -7.35 12.84
N ASP A 50 -27.17 -6.32 12.71
CA ASP A 50 -28.06 -6.18 11.57
C ASP A 50 -27.27 -5.98 10.26
N GLY A 51 -26.19 -5.18 10.29
CA GLY A 51 -25.28 -5.02 9.15
C GLY A 51 -24.53 -6.31 8.79
N PHE A 52 -24.09 -7.09 9.79
CA PHE A 52 -23.53 -8.42 9.57
C PHE A 52 -24.55 -9.36 8.91
N ASN A 53 -25.79 -9.39 9.42
CA ASN A 53 -26.86 -10.23 8.89
C ASN A 53 -27.17 -9.92 7.42
N GLN A 54 -27.18 -8.64 7.04
CA GLN A 54 -27.38 -8.23 5.65
C GLN A 54 -26.26 -8.77 4.74
N LYS A 55 -24.99 -8.55 5.11
CA LYS A 55 -23.83 -9.05 4.34
C LYS A 55 -23.80 -10.58 4.27
N ASN A 56 -24.15 -11.23 5.37
CA ASN A 56 -24.22 -12.69 5.44
C ASN A 56 -25.35 -13.26 4.58
N GLU A 57 -26.49 -12.57 4.47
CA GLU A 57 -27.57 -12.97 3.57
C GLU A 57 -27.16 -12.86 2.09
N GLU A 58 -26.42 -11.83 1.71
CA GLU A 58 -25.87 -11.72 0.35
C GLU A 58 -24.88 -12.86 0.04
N LEU A 59 -24.00 -13.18 0.99
CA LEU A 59 -23.11 -14.34 0.89
C LEU A 59 -23.92 -15.64 0.76
N ARG A 60 -24.97 -15.81 1.57
CA ARG A 60 -25.85 -16.99 1.52
C ARG A 60 -26.50 -17.14 0.15
N GLN A 61 -27.08 -16.07 -0.41
CA GLN A 61 -27.77 -16.14 -1.71
C GLN A 61 -26.83 -16.52 -2.85
N ILE A 62 -25.60 -15.97 -2.87
CA ILE A 62 -24.60 -16.26 -3.90
C ILE A 62 -24.04 -17.68 -3.72
N ALA A 63 -23.76 -18.10 -2.48
CA ALA A 63 -23.28 -19.43 -2.16
C ALA A 63 -24.33 -20.51 -2.49
N THR A 64 -25.60 -20.29 -2.16
CA THR A 64 -26.70 -21.21 -2.50
C THR A 64 -26.80 -21.37 -4.01
N LYS A 65 -26.85 -20.27 -4.78
CA LYS A 65 -26.90 -20.35 -6.25
C LYS A 65 -25.69 -21.11 -6.81
N GLY A 66 -24.47 -20.75 -6.40
CA GLY A 66 -23.23 -21.39 -6.86
C GLY A 66 -23.18 -22.89 -6.53
N SER A 67 -23.58 -23.27 -5.32
CA SER A 67 -23.62 -24.67 -4.88
C SER A 67 -24.69 -25.47 -5.64
N THR A 68 -25.85 -24.90 -5.93
CA THR A 68 -26.87 -25.54 -6.78
C THR A 68 -26.32 -25.82 -8.18
N TYR A 69 -25.61 -24.88 -8.81
CA TYR A 69 -24.98 -25.11 -10.12
C TYR A 69 -23.91 -26.21 -10.05
N ALA A 70 -23.09 -26.24 -9.01
CA ALA A 70 -22.07 -27.28 -8.82
C ALA A 70 -22.71 -28.67 -8.61
N GLN A 71 -23.80 -28.75 -7.86
CA GLN A 71 -24.53 -29.99 -7.61
C GLN A 71 -25.24 -30.50 -8.87
N ILE A 72 -25.73 -29.62 -9.75
CA ILE A 72 -26.32 -29.99 -11.05
C ILE A 72 -25.23 -30.40 -12.05
N LEU A 73 -24.03 -29.84 -11.95
CA LEU A 73 -22.91 -30.12 -12.85
C LEU A 73 -22.55 -31.62 -12.89
N MET A 74 -22.40 -32.23 -11.72
CA MET A 74 -21.96 -33.62 -11.57
C MET A 74 -22.91 -34.63 -12.26
N PRO A 75 -24.23 -34.63 -11.96
CA PRO A 75 -25.21 -35.46 -12.66
C PRO A 75 -25.24 -35.18 -14.16
N LEU A 76 -25.09 -33.92 -14.57
CA LEU A 76 -25.16 -33.53 -15.98
C LEU A 76 -23.96 -34.04 -16.77
N LEU A 77 -22.75 -34.01 -16.19
CA LEU A 77 -21.55 -34.63 -16.76
C LEU A 77 -21.68 -36.16 -16.85
N GLY A 78 -22.28 -36.81 -15.84
CA GLY A 78 -22.58 -38.23 -15.86
C GLY A 78 -23.56 -38.59 -16.99
N ASN A 79 -24.67 -37.87 -17.09
CA ASN A 79 -25.68 -38.05 -18.13
C ASN A 79 -25.12 -37.80 -19.53
N LEU A 80 -24.23 -36.81 -19.69
CA LEU A 80 -23.56 -36.55 -20.96
C LEU A 80 -22.68 -37.73 -21.40
N SER A 81 -22.03 -38.42 -20.46
CA SER A 81 -21.26 -39.63 -20.74
C SER A 81 -22.15 -40.78 -21.21
N TYR A 82 -23.33 -40.96 -20.59
CA TYR A 82 -24.31 -41.95 -21.03
C TYR A 82 -24.91 -41.64 -22.41
N LEU A 83 -25.20 -40.36 -22.68
CA LEU A 83 -25.66 -39.94 -24.01
C LEU A 83 -24.59 -40.17 -25.08
N ASN A 84 -23.34 -39.81 -24.80
CA ASN A 84 -22.24 -40.07 -25.72
C ASN A 84 -22.06 -41.58 -25.99
N TYR A 85 -22.13 -42.39 -24.93
CA TYR A 85 -22.09 -43.85 -25.04
C TYR A 85 -23.21 -44.38 -25.95
N ALA A 86 -24.45 -43.89 -25.80
CA ALA A 86 -25.57 -44.28 -26.64
C ALA A 86 -25.38 -43.88 -28.11
N VAL A 87 -24.92 -42.65 -28.38
CA VAL A 87 -24.64 -42.16 -29.74
C VAL A 87 -23.57 -43.01 -30.43
N VAL A 88 -22.46 -43.30 -29.72
CA VAL A 88 -21.36 -44.12 -30.25
C VAL A 88 -21.81 -45.56 -30.46
N ALA A 89 -22.62 -46.12 -29.56
CA ALA A 89 -23.16 -47.48 -29.71
C ALA A 89 -24.07 -47.61 -30.93
N ILE A 90 -25.00 -46.67 -31.13
CA ILE A 90 -25.94 -46.69 -32.27
C ILE A 90 -25.19 -46.42 -33.58
N GLY A 91 -24.38 -45.36 -33.63
CA GLY A 91 -23.63 -45.01 -34.83
C GLY A 91 -22.62 -46.09 -35.22
N GLY A 92 -21.85 -46.59 -34.25
CA GLY A 92 -20.87 -47.65 -34.49
C GLY A 92 -21.49 -48.97 -34.90
N SER A 93 -22.59 -49.39 -34.28
CA SER A 93 -23.32 -50.61 -34.67
C SER A 93 -23.91 -50.48 -36.07
N SER A 94 -24.43 -49.31 -36.44
CA SER A 94 -24.93 -49.02 -37.78
C SER A 94 -23.82 -49.09 -38.84
N LEU A 95 -22.63 -48.55 -38.55
CA LEU A 95 -21.48 -48.61 -39.46
C LEU A 95 -20.96 -50.03 -39.67
N ILE A 96 -20.98 -50.87 -38.63
CA ILE A 96 -20.64 -52.30 -38.74
C ILE A 96 -21.67 -53.04 -39.59
N ALA A 97 -22.96 -52.81 -39.35
CA ALA A 97 -24.04 -53.45 -40.10
C ALA A 97 -24.02 -53.08 -41.59
N LEU A 98 -23.56 -51.87 -41.93
CA LEU A 98 -23.38 -51.41 -43.31
C LEU A 98 -22.03 -51.85 -43.93
N GLY A 99 -21.21 -52.64 -43.23
CA GLY A 99 -19.93 -53.13 -43.72
C GLY A 99 -18.85 -52.05 -43.90
N ARG A 100 -19.03 -50.86 -43.31
CA ARG A 100 -18.13 -49.71 -43.50
C ARG A 100 -16.92 -49.70 -42.57
N MET A 101 -16.80 -50.70 -41.70
CA MET A 101 -15.82 -50.77 -40.61
C MET A 101 -14.96 -52.05 -40.66
N GLY A 102 -14.68 -52.53 -41.88
CA GLY A 102 -13.88 -53.73 -42.12
C GLY A 102 -14.63 -55.02 -41.82
N SER A 103 -13.91 -56.06 -41.36
CA SER A 103 -14.52 -57.32 -40.94
C SER A 103 -15.37 -57.14 -39.69
N MET A 104 -16.39 -57.98 -39.50
CA MET A 104 -17.28 -57.94 -38.32
C MET A 104 -16.47 -57.94 -37.00
N ALA A 105 -15.43 -58.76 -36.92
CA ALA A 105 -14.56 -58.86 -35.75
C ALA A 105 -13.75 -57.58 -35.51
N ALA A 106 -13.19 -56.98 -36.57
CA ALA A 106 -12.45 -55.72 -36.46
C ALA A 106 -13.38 -54.56 -36.06
N GLY A 107 -14.56 -54.46 -36.68
CA GLY A 107 -15.55 -53.45 -36.38
C GLY A 107 -16.03 -53.50 -34.91
N ILE A 108 -16.31 -54.69 -34.38
CA ILE A 108 -16.70 -54.87 -32.97
C ILE A 108 -15.55 -54.46 -32.04
N ALA A 109 -14.32 -54.88 -32.31
CA ALA A 109 -13.17 -54.51 -31.49
C ALA A 109 -12.96 -52.99 -31.45
N THR A 110 -13.04 -52.33 -32.62
CA THR A 110 -12.96 -50.87 -32.74
C THR A 110 -14.09 -50.17 -31.97
N LEU A 111 -15.33 -50.66 -32.09
CA LEU A 111 -16.47 -50.11 -31.34
C LEU A 111 -16.27 -50.19 -29.82
N VAL A 112 -15.78 -51.33 -29.31
CA VAL A 112 -15.50 -51.50 -27.87
C VAL A 112 -14.47 -50.49 -27.38
N MET A 113 -13.40 -50.23 -28.15
CA MET A 113 -12.40 -49.21 -27.82
C MET A 113 -13.01 -47.80 -27.80
N PHE A 114 -13.84 -47.45 -28.78
CA PHE A 114 -14.52 -46.15 -28.80
C PHE A 114 -15.51 -45.98 -27.65
N LEU A 115 -16.24 -47.03 -27.26
CA LEU A 115 -17.13 -47.01 -26.10
C LEU A 115 -16.37 -46.83 -24.78
N GLN A 116 -15.19 -47.43 -24.64
CA GLN A 116 -14.29 -47.21 -23.50
C GLN A 116 -13.79 -45.76 -23.46
N LEU A 117 -13.39 -45.21 -24.61
CA LEU A 117 -12.95 -43.82 -24.75
C LEU A 117 -14.09 -42.84 -24.42
N ALA A 118 -15.32 -43.11 -24.88
CA ALA A 118 -16.48 -42.26 -24.60
C ALA A 118 -16.74 -42.11 -23.10
N ARG A 119 -16.52 -43.17 -22.31
CA ARG A 119 -16.64 -43.13 -20.84
C ARG A 119 -15.48 -42.39 -20.17
N GLN A 120 -14.28 -42.42 -20.74
CA GLN A 120 -13.11 -41.75 -20.17
C GLN A 120 -13.17 -40.23 -20.30
N ILE A 121 -13.80 -39.67 -21.34
CA ILE A 121 -13.86 -38.21 -21.56
C ILE A 121 -14.55 -37.45 -20.41
N GLY A 122 -15.49 -38.07 -19.69
CA GLY A 122 -16.18 -37.42 -18.57
C GLY A 122 -15.31 -37.24 -17.30
N ARG A 123 -14.35 -38.13 -17.07
CA ARG A 123 -13.51 -38.14 -15.85
C ARG A 123 -12.54 -36.96 -15.74
N PRO A 124 -11.71 -36.62 -16.74
CA PRO A 124 -10.75 -35.53 -16.62
C PRO A 124 -11.44 -34.17 -16.50
N VAL A 125 -12.63 -33.99 -17.10
CA VAL A 125 -13.44 -32.77 -16.92
C VAL A 125 -13.80 -32.56 -15.45
N ALA A 126 -14.22 -33.62 -14.74
CA ALA A 126 -14.51 -33.56 -13.32
C ALA A 126 -13.25 -33.24 -12.49
N MET A 127 -12.11 -33.88 -12.81
CA MET A 127 -10.84 -33.61 -12.14
C MET A 127 -10.37 -32.15 -12.33
N ILE A 128 -10.42 -31.64 -13.57
CA ILE A 128 -10.06 -30.23 -13.88
C ILE A 128 -11.00 -29.28 -13.15
N SER A 129 -12.30 -29.59 -13.09
CA SER A 129 -13.28 -28.76 -12.38
C SER A 129 -13.01 -28.69 -10.88
N GLN A 130 -12.56 -29.78 -10.26
CA GLN A 130 -12.17 -29.79 -8.85
C GLN A 130 -10.89 -28.96 -8.62
N GLN A 131 -9.90 -29.07 -9.51
CA GLN A 131 -8.66 -28.30 -9.42
C GLN A 131 -8.82 -26.82 -9.75
N PHE A 132 -9.90 -26.44 -10.43
CA PHE A 132 -10.20 -25.06 -10.78
C PHE A 132 -10.22 -24.12 -9.55
N ASN A 133 -10.69 -24.62 -8.40
CA ASN A 133 -10.68 -23.86 -7.15
C ASN A 133 -9.26 -23.52 -6.68
N GLY A 134 -8.33 -24.47 -6.80
CA GLY A 134 -6.92 -24.26 -6.45
C GLY A 134 -6.25 -23.24 -7.38
N VAL A 135 -6.57 -23.28 -8.68
CA VAL A 135 -6.07 -22.30 -9.65
C VAL A 135 -6.55 -20.89 -9.30
N MET A 136 -7.84 -20.72 -8.97
CA MET A 136 -8.37 -19.42 -8.55
C MET A 136 -7.74 -18.91 -7.25
N MET A 137 -7.50 -19.79 -6.28
CA MET A 137 -6.84 -19.43 -5.03
C MET A 137 -5.37 -19.03 -5.26
N ALA A 138 -4.65 -19.76 -6.12
CA ALA A 138 -3.29 -19.43 -6.50
C ALA A 138 -3.22 -18.07 -7.22
N LEU A 139 -4.16 -17.79 -8.14
CA LEU A 139 -4.25 -16.50 -8.82
C LEU A 139 -4.51 -15.34 -7.85
N ALA A 140 -5.40 -15.53 -6.86
CA ALA A 140 -5.64 -14.53 -5.81
C ALA A 140 -4.43 -14.33 -4.88
N GLY A 141 -3.69 -15.40 -4.57
CA GLY A 141 -2.42 -15.33 -3.84
C GLY A 141 -1.36 -14.57 -4.64
N ALA A 142 -1.20 -14.89 -5.92
CA ALA A 142 -0.29 -14.20 -6.83
C ALA A 142 -0.62 -12.71 -6.93
N LYS A 143 -1.91 -12.35 -7.06
CA LYS A 143 -2.34 -10.96 -7.08
C LYS A 143 -1.86 -10.20 -5.84
N ARG A 144 -2.02 -10.75 -4.62
CA ARG A 144 -1.53 -10.08 -3.39
C ARG A 144 -0.01 -9.87 -3.40
N VAL A 145 0.76 -10.81 -3.95
CA VAL A 145 2.21 -10.69 -4.07
C VAL A 145 2.57 -9.61 -5.08
N PHE A 146 1.90 -9.55 -6.22
CA PHE A 146 2.10 -8.50 -7.21
C PHE A 146 1.67 -7.13 -6.69
N ASP A 147 0.49 -7.03 -6.06
CA ASP A 147 0.01 -5.80 -5.44
C ASP A 147 1.02 -5.29 -4.38
N MET A 148 1.61 -6.18 -3.56
CA MET A 148 2.65 -5.81 -2.59
C MET A 148 3.98 -5.39 -3.25
N MET A 149 4.32 -5.99 -4.39
CA MET A 149 5.54 -5.66 -5.15
C MET A 149 5.41 -4.32 -5.88
N ASP A 150 4.20 -3.99 -6.31
CA ASP A 150 3.86 -2.75 -7.01
C ASP A 150 3.50 -1.60 -6.04
N GLU A 151 3.38 -1.89 -4.74
CA GLU A 151 3.10 -0.87 -3.72
C GLU A 151 4.30 0.11 -3.62
N PRO A 152 4.07 1.42 -3.74
CA PRO A 152 5.14 2.41 -3.59
C PRO A 152 5.75 2.35 -2.19
N VAL A 153 7.07 2.56 -2.09
CA VAL A 153 7.77 2.63 -0.80
C VAL A 153 7.16 3.77 0.03
N GLU A 154 6.68 3.46 1.23
CA GLU A 154 6.22 4.49 2.17
C GLU A 154 7.33 5.52 2.38
N THR A 155 7.06 6.78 2.03
CA THR A 155 7.92 7.91 2.38
C THR A 155 7.68 8.25 3.84
N ASP A 156 8.68 7.97 4.67
CA ASP A 156 8.72 8.34 6.08
C ASP A 156 8.76 9.88 6.21
N GLU A 157 7.61 10.52 6.47
CA GLU A 157 7.53 11.96 6.76
C GLU A 157 7.62 12.27 8.27
N GLY A 158 8.16 11.35 9.08
CA GLY A 158 8.04 11.40 10.53
C GLY A 158 9.35 11.24 11.30
N TYR A 159 10.39 12.02 11.02
CA TYR A 159 11.51 12.14 11.97
C TYR A 159 11.08 12.98 13.18
N VAL A 160 10.72 12.31 14.30
CA VAL A 160 10.74 12.98 15.61
C VAL A 160 12.20 13.13 16.03
N THR A 161 12.82 14.25 15.65
CA THR A 161 14.14 14.62 16.16
C THR A 161 13.97 15.20 17.56
N LEU A 162 14.49 14.50 18.57
CA LEU A 162 14.65 15.07 19.90
C LEU A 162 15.69 16.19 19.80
N VAL A 163 15.23 17.43 19.87
CA VAL A 163 16.09 18.62 19.99
C VAL A 163 16.32 18.95 21.45
N ASN A 164 17.50 19.45 21.77
CA ASN A 164 17.76 19.95 23.11
C ASN A 164 16.99 21.25 23.31
N VAL A 165 16.35 21.45 24.46
CA VAL A 165 15.58 22.66 24.75
C VAL A 165 16.00 23.26 26.08
N GLU A 166 16.17 24.58 26.11
CA GLU A 166 16.30 25.35 27.36
C GLU A 166 15.03 26.17 27.60
N ARG A 167 14.62 26.26 28.87
CA ARG A 167 13.55 27.16 29.29
C ARG A 167 14.17 28.42 29.86
N ASP A 168 13.76 29.57 29.35
CA ASP A 168 14.16 30.85 29.94
C ASP A 168 13.38 31.16 31.24
N GLU A 169 13.79 32.21 31.95
CA GLU A 169 13.16 32.66 33.21
C GLU A 169 11.70 33.11 33.02
N SER A 170 11.29 33.43 31.80
CA SER A 170 9.93 33.79 31.38
C SER A 170 9.05 32.57 31.02
N GLY A 171 9.63 31.38 30.93
CA GLY A 171 8.94 30.14 30.59
C GLY A 171 8.81 29.86 29.08
N GLU A 172 9.46 30.65 28.21
CA GLU A 172 9.54 30.37 26.78
C GLU A 172 10.55 29.24 26.50
N ILE A 173 10.21 28.39 25.53
CA ILE A 173 11.01 27.22 25.15
C ILE A 173 11.89 27.62 23.97
N LYS A 174 13.20 27.44 24.13
CA LYS A 174 14.19 27.68 23.06
C LYS A 174 14.81 26.36 22.63
N GLU A 175 14.74 26.09 21.33
CA GLU A 175 15.40 24.92 20.74
C GLU A 175 16.88 25.24 20.49
N LEU A 176 17.77 24.35 20.94
CA LEU A 176 19.22 24.52 20.87
C LEU A 176 19.85 23.33 20.16
N THR A 177 20.65 23.63 19.15
CA THR A 177 21.47 22.64 18.43
C THR A 177 22.93 23.05 18.50
N TYR A 178 23.81 22.09 18.78
CA TYR A 178 25.25 22.29 18.86
C TYR A 178 25.97 21.31 17.93
N GLU A 179 26.95 21.81 17.20
CA GLU A 179 27.81 21.02 16.31
C GLU A 179 29.26 21.15 16.78
N TYR A 180 29.93 20.00 16.91
CA TYR A 180 31.30 19.88 17.41
C TYR A 180 32.21 19.25 16.34
N ASP A 181 33.47 19.65 16.30
CA ASP A 181 34.48 18.98 15.48
C ASP A 181 34.91 17.62 16.06
N LEU A 182 35.73 16.87 15.32
CA LEU A 182 36.27 15.57 15.74
C LEU A 182 37.14 15.63 17.01
N LYS A 183 37.52 16.84 17.46
CA LYS A 183 38.32 17.09 18.67
C LYS A 183 37.46 17.55 19.85
N GLY A 184 36.14 17.65 19.68
CA GLY A 184 35.20 18.08 20.71
C GLY A 184 35.10 19.60 20.88
N THR A 185 35.58 20.40 19.93
CA THR A 185 35.46 21.86 19.95
C THR A 185 34.17 22.29 19.27
N LEU A 186 33.40 23.17 19.89
CA LEU A 186 32.18 23.74 19.30
C LEU A 186 32.53 24.53 18.02
N ILE A 187 31.84 24.24 16.92
CA ILE A 187 32.04 24.91 15.62
C ILE A 187 30.79 25.66 15.14
N HIS A 188 29.60 25.22 15.53
CA HIS A 188 28.36 25.87 15.16
C HIS A 188 27.29 25.66 16.25
N SER A 189 26.48 26.69 16.51
CA SER A 189 25.28 26.56 17.34
C SER A 189 24.11 27.30 16.72
N THR A 190 22.93 26.71 16.88
CA THR A 190 21.65 27.28 16.44
C THR A 190 20.72 27.38 17.63
N GLU A 191 20.12 28.55 17.82
CA GLU A 191 19.11 28.84 18.82
C GLU A 191 17.83 29.28 18.09
N ILE A 192 16.69 28.63 18.36
CA ILE A 192 15.39 28.98 17.76
C ILE A 192 14.43 29.33 18.89
N ASN A 193 13.92 30.56 18.88
CA ASN A 193 12.82 30.97 19.74
C ASN A 193 11.51 30.99 18.94
N LYS A 194 10.50 30.25 19.42
CA LYS A 194 9.18 30.12 18.80
C LYS A 194 8.16 30.96 19.58
N GLY A 195 8.07 32.25 19.24
CA GLY A 195 7.08 33.21 19.77
C GLY A 195 5.98 33.56 18.75
N GLN A 196 5.54 34.83 18.71
CA GLN A 196 4.64 35.33 17.65
C GLN A 196 5.30 35.33 16.26
N LYS A 197 6.64 35.39 16.22
CA LYS A 197 7.50 35.22 15.05
C LYS A 197 8.60 34.24 15.41
N THR A 198 9.15 33.54 14.42
CA THR A 198 10.25 32.61 14.67
C THR A 198 11.57 33.34 14.56
N GLU A 199 12.27 33.50 15.69
CA GLU A 199 13.62 34.06 15.70
C GLU A 199 14.65 32.94 15.73
N ARG A 200 15.58 32.93 14.78
CA ARG A 200 16.71 31.98 14.75
C ARG A 200 18.03 32.73 14.85
N ILE A 201 18.90 32.30 15.74
CA ILE A 201 20.26 32.83 15.90
C ILE A 201 21.26 31.71 15.61
N GLU A 202 22.09 31.90 14.60
CA GLU A 202 23.18 31.01 14.25
C GLU A 202 24.51 31.64 14.69
N ARG A 203 25.36 30.86 15.37
CA ARG A 203 26.70 31.28 15.79
C ARG A 203 27.73 30.30 15.23
N TYR A 204 28.78 30.84 14.61
CA TYR A 204 29.90 30.06 14.09
C TYR A 204 31.15 30.32 14.91
N TYR A 205 31.88 29.26 15.22
CA TYR A 205 33.04 29.27 16.09
C TYR A 205 34.28 28.78 15.33
N THR A 206 35.44 29.32 15.68
CA THR A 206 36.74 28.79 15.27
C THR A 206 37.61 28.69 16.50
N ASN A 207 38.09 27.48 16.80
CA ASN A 207 38.84 27.18 18.03
C ASN A 207 38.10 27.63 19.31
N GLY A 208 36.77 27.49 19.36
CA GLY A 208 35.94 27.88 20.50
C GLY A 208 35.63 29.38 20.62
N VAL A 209 36.14 30.23 19.72
CA VAL A 209 35.85 31.67 19.69
C VAL A 209 34.82 31.99 18.60
N VAL A 210 33.80 32.79 18.94
CA VAL A 210 32.75 33.19 17.98
C VAL A 210 33.35 34.05 16.87
N LYS A 211 33.10 33.68 15.61
CA LYS A 211 33.52 34.40 14.40
C LYS A 211 32.38 35.08 13.67
N SER A 212 31.19 34.53 13.75
CA SER A 212 30.02 35.10 13.09
C SER A 212 28.75 34.79 13.87
N ILE A 213 27.82 35.73 13.88
CA ILE A 213 26.48 35.58 14.44
C ILE A 213 25.48 36.08 13.41
N THR A 214 24.53 35.24 12.99
CA THR A 214 23.47 35.65 12.07
C THR A 214 22.11 35.47 12.75
N GLN A 215 21.29 36.51 12.70
CA GLN A 215 19.93 36.52 13.22
C GLN A 215 18.95 36.52 12.05
N PHE A 216 17.95 35.65 12.16
CA PHE A 216 16.86 35.47 11.22
C PHE A 216 15.53 35.70 11.94
N VAL A 217 14.56 36.27 11.22
CA VAL A 217 13.17 36.41 11.66
C VAL A 217 12.31 35.86 10.54
N ASP A 218 11.48 34.86 10.85
CA ASP A 218 10.62 34.15 9.88
C ASP A 218 11.43 33.63 8.67
N GLU A 219 12.58 32.99 8.96
CA GLU A 219 13.55 32.44 7.99
C GLU A 219 14.35 33.44 7.15
N SER A 220 13.98 34.72 7.15
CA SER A 220 14.74 35.76 6.45
C SER A 220 15.84 36.34 7.35
N PRO A 221 17.09 36.54 6.86
CA PRO A 221 18.14 37.17 7.63
C PRO A 221 17.78 38.63 7.89
N VAL A 222 17.97 39.10 9.12
CA VAL A 222 17.77 40.51 9.50
C VAL A 222 19.09 41.19 9.86
N LYS A 223 20.06 40.42 10.36
CA LYS A 223 21.34 40.94 10.82
C LYS A 223 22.40 39.85 10.80
N SER A 224 23.59 40.15 10.31
CA SER A 224 24.77 39.28 10.43
C SER A 224 25.95 40.07 10.98
N THR A 225 26.58 39.57 12.04
CA THR A 225 27.74 40.18 12.68
C THR A 225 28.95 39.27 12.46
N ARG A 226 29.99 39.77 11.81
CA ARG A 226 31.30 39.11 11.71
C ARG A 226 32.28 39.72 12.71
N LEU A 227 32.98 38.87 13.44
CA LEU A 227 33.96 39.25 14.47
C LEU A 227 35.38 39.01 13.95
N ASN A 228 36.18 40.07 13.92
CA ASN A 228 37.56 40.03 13.49
C ASN A 228 38.49 39.68 14.67
N ASP A 229 39.69 39.17 14.37
CA ASP A 229 40.69 38.81 15.39
C ASP A 229 41.24 40.02 16.17
N ASP A 230 41.13 41.22 15.62
CA ASP A 230 41.53 42.49 16.26
C ASP A 230 40.47 43.05 17.22
N GLY A 231 39.36 42.32 17.40
CA GLY A 231 38.22 42.69 18.24
C GLY A 231 37.20 43.59 17.53
N THR A 232 37.48 44.10 16.33
CA THR A 232 36.49 44.85 15.55
C THR A 232 35.38 43.91 15.04
N SER A 233 34.24 44.48 14.65
CA SER A 233 33.15 43.71 14.06
C SER A 233 32.49 44.43 12.89
N ILE A 234 31.97 43.66 11.95
CA ILE A 234 31.20 44.17 10.82
C ILE A 234 29.79 43.64 10.95
N VAL A 235 28.81 44.53 11.04
CA VAL A 235 27.39 44.21 11.11
C VAL A 235 26.74 44.50 9.77
N THR A 236 26.34 43.47 9.06
CA THR A 236 25.53 43.56 7.85
C THR A 236 24.05 43.55 8.22
N LEU A 237 23.30 44.55 7.76
CA LEU A 237 21.86 44.69 7.95
C LEU A 237 21.12 44.29 6.67
N PHE A 238 19.99 43.62 6.86
CA PHE A 238 19.18 43.06 5.78
C PHE A 238 17.76 43.62 5.81
N GLU A 239 17.17 43.82 4.63
CA GLU A 239 15.78 44.19 4.42
C GLU A 239 15.28 43.38 3.21
N GLU A 240 14.13 42.71 3.34
CA GLU A 240 13.59 41.78 2.31
C GLU A 240 14.65 40.79 1.78
N GLU A 241 15.41 40.15 2.70
CA GLU A 241 16.49 39.19 2.42
C GLU A 241 17.74 39.76 1.71
N ARG A 242 17.76 41.07 1.43
CA ARG A 242 18.87 41.73 0.75
C ARG A 242 19.71 42.55 1.72
N PRO A 243 21.05 42.42 1.70
CA PRO A 243 21.92 43.24 2.53
C PRO A 243 21.95 44.68 1.99
N TYR A 244 21.56 45.66 2.81
CA TYR A 244 21.50 47.07 2.40
C TYR A 244 22.60 47.95 3.03
N ALA A 245 23.18 47.53 4.16
CA ALA A 245 24.23 48.29 4.82
C ALA A 245 25.20 47.39 5.59
N ASP A 246 26.47 47.80 5.63
CA ASP A 246 27.52 47.26 6.49
C ASP A 246 27.97 48.34 7.48
N VAL A 247 27.93 48.03 8.78
CA VAL A 247 28.37 48.92 9.86
C VAL A 247 29.58 48.30 10.55
N THR A 248 30.73 48.97 10.49
CA THR A 248 31.95 48.52 11.16
C THR A 248 32.01 49.13 12.56
N TYR A 249 32.18 48.31 13.59
CA TYR A 249 32.35 48.73 14.97
C TYR A 249 33.79 48.52 15.45
N ALA A 250 34.25 49.42 16.32
CA ALA A 250 35.52 49.30 17.02
C ALA A 250 35.49 48.14 18.02
N SER A 251 36.67 47.79 18.56
CA SER A 251 36.84 46.69 19.51
C SER A 251 36.09 46.84 20.84
N ASP A 252 35.56 48.03 21.14
CA ASP A 252 34.67 48.25 22.28
C ASP A 252 33.18 47.93 21.99
N GLY A 253 32.85 47.57 20.76
CA GLY A 253 31.50 47.24 20.30
C GLY A 253 30.50 48.41 20.32
N LYS A 254 30.94 49.63 20.64
CA LYS A 254 30.08 50.81 20.80
C LYS A 254 30.35 51.89 19.78
N ARG A 255 31.62 52.11 19.41
CA ARG A 255 31.99 53.13 18.43
C ARG A 255 31.85 52.59 17.02
N VAL A 256 31.12 53.31 16.17
CA VAL A 256 31.04 53.05 14.73
C VAL A 256 32.28 53.64 14.05
N LEU A 257 32.98 52.82 13.28
CA LEU A 257 34.16 53.19 12.49
C LEU A 257 33.78 53.56 11.05
N SER A 258 32.84 52.84 10.44
CA SER A 258 32.32 53.14 9.10
C SER A 258 30.90 52.60 8.91
N ILE A 259 30.17 53.21 7.97
CA ILE A 259 28.89 52.70 7.46
C ILE A 259 28.98 52.73 5.93
N GLU A 260 28.76 51.58 5.30
CA GLU A 260 28.76 51.42 3.85
C GLU A 260 27.39 50.95 3.39
N TYR A 261 26.69 51.76 2.59
CA TYR A 261 25.42 51.39 1.99
C TYR A 261 25.66 50.64 0.69
N ARG A 262 24.96 49.52 0.50
CA ARG A 262 24.99 48.73 -0.73
C ARG A 262 23.92 49.28 -1.67
N LYS A 263 24.31 49.67 -2.90
CA LYS A 263 23.36 50.15 -3.92
C LYS A 263 22.52 48.98 -4.44
N GLU A 264 21.22 49.22 -4.60
CA GLU A 264 20.29 48.32 -5.29
C GLU A 264 20.83 47.98 -6.69
N GLN A 265 20.98 46.68 -6.97
CA GLN A 265 21.04 46.14 -8.34
C GLN A 265 19.77 45.34 -8.60
#